data_AF-A0A811QDY0-F1
#
_entry.id   AF-A0A811QDY0-F1
#
_cell.length_a   1.000
_cell.length_b   1.000
_cell.length_c   1.000
_cell.angle_alpha   90.00
_cell.angle_beta   90.00
_cell.angle_gamma   90.00
#
_symmetry.space_group_name_H-M   'P 1'
#
loop_
_entity.id
_entity.type
_entity.pdbx_description
1 polymer ?
#
loop_
_entity_poly.entity_id
_entity_poly.type
_entity_poly.pdbx_seq_one_letter_code
_entity_poly.pdbx_strand_id
1 'polypeptide(L)'
;MRICLLARQTTFKLLAPYVPNLTYLSLNRVRSANTLVLYEGCFPHLKTLVFKRMPDVSELNISDRALPQIEGIYAVTLPKLNKVPQGIESLRSLKKLWQLHLHQDFKVQWHMNGMLEKMQYVSELHI
;
A
#
# COMPACT_ATOMS: atom_id res chain seq x y z
N MET A 1 -8.48 19.35 9.16
CA MET A 1 -7.01 19.24 9.32
C MET A 1 -6.43 18.65 8.04
N ARG A 2 -5.69 19.44 7.24
CA ARG A 2 -4.93 18.94 6.08
C ARG A 2 -3.57 18.49 6.59
N ILE A 3 -3.34 17.19 6.73
CA ILE A 3 -2.00 16.68 7.03
C ILE A 3 -1.21 16.78 5.72
N CYS A 4 -0.35 17.80 5.60
CA CYS A 4 0.56 17.95 4.47
C CYS A 4 1.78 17.07 4.74
N LEU A 5 1.86 15.90 4.11
CA LEU A 5 2.93 14.90 4.32
C LEU A 5 4.13 15.16 3.40
N LEU A 6 4.59 16.42 3.38
CA LEU A 6 5.79 16.84 2.65
C LEU A 6 7.02 16.59 3.53
N ALA A 7 7.45 15.34 3.61
CA ALA A 7 8.80 15.02 4.08
C ALA A 7 9.47 14.14 3.02
N ARG A 8 10.59 14.64 2.48
CA ARG A 8 11.41 13.97 1.46
C ARG A 8 11.99 12.61 1.92
N GLN A 9 11.81 12.23 3.18
CA GLN A 9 11.91 10.84 3.62
C GLN A 9 10.88 10.55 4.72
N THR A 10 10.05 9.52 4.47
CA THR A 10 9.43 8.62 5.45
C THR A 10 8.39 9.17 6.42
N THR A 11 7.25 9.58 5.87
CA THR A 11 5.99 9.81 6.59
C THR A 11 5.63 8.70 7.61
N PHE A 12 5.79 7.43 7.21
CA PHE A 12 5.47 6.33 8.10
C PHE A 12 6.45 6.17 9.25
N LYS A 13 7.73 6.51 9.07
CA LYS A 13 8.71 6.50 10.18
C LYS A 13 8.38 7.56 11.24
N LEU A 14 7.82 8.70 10.83
CA LEU A 14 7.38 9.74 11.76
C LEU A 14 6.08 9.37 12.48
N LEU A 15 5.14 8.73 11.78
CA LEU A 15 3.82 8.44 12.35
C LEU A 15 3.81 7.17 13.20
N ALA A 16 4.35 6.07 12.71
CA ALA A 16 4.16 4.74 13.29
C ALA A 16 4.55 4.62 14.78
N PRO A 17 5.64 5.26 15.28
CA PRO A 17 6.00 5.16 16.71
C PRO A 17 4.93 5.71 17.66
N TYR A 18 4.13 6.68 17.22
CA TYR A 18 3.13 7.34 18.06
C TYR A 18 1.74 6.70 17.99
N VAL A 19 1.53 5.77 17.05
CA VAL A 19 0.25 5.09 16.87
C VAL A 19 0.43 3.56 16.73
N PRO A 20 1.09 2.90 17.70
CA PRO A 20 1.42 1.47 17.59
C PRO A 20 0.17 0.57 17.52
N ASN A 21 -0.93 1.00 18.14
CA ASN A 21 -2.20 0.27 18.19
C ASN A 21 -3.16 0.60 17.03
N LEU A 22 -2.70 1.35 16.03
CA LEU A 22 -3.53 1.73 14.89
C LEU A 22 -3.95 0.49 14.10
N THR A 23 -5.26 0.24 14.01
CA THR A 23 -5.82 -0.90 13.27
C THR A 23 -6.30 -0.51 11.86
N TYR A 24 -6.56 0.77 11.63
CA TYR A 24 -7.06 1.30 10.37
C TYR A 24 -6.35 2.60 10.01
N LEU A 25 -5.80 2.69 8.80
CA LEU A 25 -5.16 3.88 8.27
C LEU A 25 -5.71 4.20 6.89
N SER A 26 -6.27 5.40 6.72
CA SER A 26 -6.68 5.91 5.41
C SER A 26 -6.00 7.23 5.11
N LEU A 27 -5.27 7.27 3.99
CA LEU A 27 -4.68 8.46 3.43
C LEU A 27 -5.46 8.84 2.17
N ASN A 28 -6.15 9.98 2.23
CA ASN A 28 -7.00 10.45 1.13
C ASN A 28 -6.61 11.87 0.73
N ARG A 29 -6.27 12.07 -0.55
CA ARG A 29 -5.82 13.37 -1.10
C ARG A 29 -4.63 13.96 -0.34
N VAL A 30 -3.80 13.11 0.22
CA VAL A 30 -2.58 13.54 0.90
C VAL A 30 -1.48 13.72 -0.15
N ARG A 31 -0.82 14.87 -0.14
CA ARG A 31 0.45 15.06 -0.88
C ARG A 31 1.53 14.23 -0.21
N SER A 32 2.26 13.45 -1.00
CA SER A 32 3.32 12.57 -0.51
C SER A 32 4.53 12.62 -1.43
N ALA A 33 5.61 11.99 -0.99
CA ALA A 33 6.68 11.60 -1.90
C ALA A 33 6.14 10.64 -2.98
N ASN A 34 6.89 10.54 -4.08
CA ASN A 34 6.60 9.63 -5.19
C ASN A 34 6.66 8.16 -4.76
N THR A 35 7.59 7.83 -3.86
CA THR A 35 7.78 6.49 -3.33
C THR A 35 7.30 6.43 -1.88
N LEU A 36 6.42 5.47 -1.60
CA LEU A 36 5.99 5.12 -0.25
C LEU A 36 6.71 3.86 0.20
N VAL A 37 7.26 3.86 1.42
CA VAL A 37 8.01 2.74 1.99
C VAL A 37 7.40 2.30 3.30
N LEU A 38 6.84 1.08 3.33
CA LEU A 38 6.39 0.38 4.54
C LEU A 38 7.54 -0.48 5.03
N TYR A 39 8.18 -0.08 6.12
CA TYR A 39 9.37 -0.75 6.66
C TYR A 39 8.98 -1.85 7.66
N GLU A 40 9.93 -2.72 7.99
CA GLU A 40 9.72 -3.82 8.93
C GLU A 40 9.08 -3.35 10.25
N GLY A 41 7.98 -4.02 10.66
CA GLY A 41 7.26 -3.71 11.90
C GLY A 41 6.53 -2.36 11.93
N CYS A 42 6.39 -1.65 10.80
CA CYS A 42 5.62 -0.40 10.79
C CYS A 42 4.12 -0.69 11.02
N PHE A 43 3.50 -0.01 12.00
CA PHE A 43 2.10 -0.25 12.39
C PHE A 43 1.78 -1.74 12.70
N PRO A 44 2.30 -2.30 13.81
CA PRO A 44 2.25 -3.74 14.08
C PRO A 44 0.84 -4.32 14.19
N HIS A 45 -0.16 -3.49 14.51
CA HIS A 45 -1.57 -3.90 14.66
C HIS A 45 -2.48 -3.47 13.50
N LEU A 46 -1.92 -2.95 12.41
CA LEU A 46 -2.69 -2.45 11.28
C LEU A 46 -3.37 -3.59 10.53
N LYS A 47 -4.70 -3.55 10.46
CA LYS A 47 -5.53 -4.51 9.73
C LYS A 47 -5.98 -3.99 8.38
N THR A 48 -6.12 -2.67 8.22
CA THR A 48 -6.56 -2.08 6.96
C THR A 48 -5.77 -0.83 6.60
N LEU A 49 -5.29 -0.80 5.36
CA LEU A 49 -4.57 0.32 4.78
C LEU A 49 -5.25 0.79 3.49
N VAL A 50 -5.56 2.09 3.43
CA VAL A 50 -6.23 2.71 2.28
C VAL A 50 -5.42 3.89 1.76
N PHE A 51 -5.05 3.83 0.49
CA PHE A 51 -4.50 4.94 -0.28
C PHE A 51 -5.54 5.42 -1.30
N LYS A 52 -5.94 6.69 -1.22
CA LYS A 52 -6.98 7.24 -2.08
C LYS A 52 -6.59 8.58 -2.68
N ARG A 53 -6.68 8.69 -4.00
CA ARG A 53 -6.49 9.98 -4.72
C ARG A 53 -5.17 10.65 -4.36
N MET A 54 -4.07 9.91 -4.39
CA MET A 54 -2.73 10.42 -4.11
C MET A 54 -1.95 10.46 -5.45
N PRO A 55 -2.05 11.57 -6.22
CA PRO A 55 -1.59 11.63 -7.61
C PRO A 55 -0.07 11.57 -7.77
N ASP A 56 0.68 11.81 -6.70
CA ASP A 56 2.14 11.85 -6.73
C ASP A 56 2.77 10.46 -6.57
N VAL A 57 2.04 9.49 -5.99
CA VAL A 57 2.55 8.15 -5.70
C VAL A 57 2.73 7.36 -7.00
N SER A 58 3.98 7.02 -7.30
CA SER A 58 4.38 6.16 -8.42
C SER A 58 4.95 4.82 -7.97
N GLU A 59 5.39 4.71 -6.71
CA GLU A 59 6.00 3.49 -6.18
C GLU A 59 5.52 3.20 -4.76
N LEU A 60 5.34 1.91 -4.46
CA LEU A 60 5.02 1.40 -3.13
C LEU A 60 5.91 0.19 -2.84
N ASN A 61 6.77 0.32 -1.83
CA ASN A 61 7.71 -0.71 -1.41
C ASN A 61 7.33 -1.21 -0.03
N ILE A 62 7.13 -2.51 0.09
CA ILE A 62 6.77 -3.21 1.32
C ILE A 62 7.96 -4.08 1.70
N SER A 63 8.65 -3.72 2.78
CA SER A 63 9.71 -4.55 3.34
C SER A 63 9.13 -5.85 3.90
N ASP A 64 9.98 -6.88 3.97
CA ASP A 64 9.61 -8.11 4.65
C ASP A 64 9.15 -7.82 6.08
N ARG A 65 8.09 -8.51 6.51
CA ARG A 65 7.47 -8.35 7.85
C ARG A 65 7.02 -6.92 8.16
N ALA A 66 6.80 -6.06 7.15
CA ALA A 66 6.36 -4.68 7.37
C ALA A 66 5.00 -4.56 8.06
N LEU A 67 4.02 -5.34 7.62
CA LEU A 67 2.64 -5.25 8.10
C LEU A 67 2.15 -6.64 8.55
N PRO A 68 2.52 -7.12 9.76
CA PRO A 68 2.30 -8.50 10.16
C PRO A 68 0.81 -8.90 10.27
N GLN A 69 -0.07 -7.95 10.62
CA GLN A 69 -1.50 -8.20 10.85
C GLN A 69 -2.42 -7.66 9.73
N ILE A 70 -1.87 -7.29 8.57
CA ILE A 70 -2.68 -6.67 7.52
C ILE A 70 -3.67 -7.65 6.89
N GLU A 71 -4.94 -7.27 6.87
CA GLU A 71 -6.01 -8.08 6.28
C GLU A 71 -6.54 -7.45 4.98
N GLY A 72 -6.44 -6.12 4.83
CA GLY A 72 -6.96 -5.41 3.67
C GLY A 72 -6.07 -4.27 3.19
N ILE A 73 -5.78 -4.25 1.89
CA ILE A 73 -5.09 -3.14 1.22
C ILE A 73 -5.97 -2.62 0.08
N TYR A 74 -6.19 -1.31 0.08
CA TYR A 74 -6.98 -0.60 -0.92
C TYR A 74 -6.16 0.53 -1.52
N ALA A 75 -5.80 0.43 -2.79
CA ALA A 75 -5.20 1.50 -3.57
C ALA A 75 -6.22 1.95 -4.62
N VAL A 76 -6.69 3.19 -4.49
CA VAL A 76 -7.77 3.74 -5.30
C VAL A 76 -7.38 5.09 -5.88
N THR A 77 -7.38 5.19 -7.21
CA THR A 77 -7.04 6.42 -7.93
C THR A 77 -5.61 6.88 -7.61
N LEU A 78 -4.63 6.04 -7.95
CA LEU A 78 -3.19 6.35 -7.91
C LEU A 78 -2.64 6.35 -9.34
N PRO A 79 -2.84 7.44 -10.11
CA PRO A 79 -2.65 7.45 -11.56
C PRO A 79 -1.21 7.23 -12.03
N LYS A 80 -0.21 7.40 -11.15
CA LYS A 80 1.21 7.16 -11.48
C LYS A 80 1.73 5.80 -11.01
N LEU A 81 0.96 5.05 -10.23
CA LEU A 81 1.37 3.73 -9.75
C LEU A 81 1.20 2.71 -10.89
N ASN A 82 2.30 2.42 -11.57
CA ASN A 82 2.33 1.60 -12.79
C ASN A 82 2.92 0.20 -12.60
N LYS A 83 3.54 -0.07 -11.45
CA LYS A 83 4.12 -1.37 -11.12
C LYS A 83 3.38 -2.00 -9.94
N VAL A 84 3.41 -3.33 -9.91
CA VAL A 84 2.99 -4.09 -8.73
C VAL A 84 3.84 -3.66 -7.53
N PRO A 85 3.26 -3.36 -6.36
CA PRO A 85 4.04 -2.97 -5.19
C PRO A 85 5.05 -4.06 -4.80
N GLN A 86 6.32 -3.67 -4.64
CA GLN A 86 7.37 -4.60 -4.25
C GLN A 86 7.05 -5.20 -2.87
N GLY A 87 7.21 -6.51 -2.73
CA GLY A 87 7.00 -7.21 -1.46
C GLY A 87 5.54 -7.48 -1.11
N ILE A 88 4.56 -7.09 -1.94
CA ILE A 88 3.14 -7.35 -1.66
C ILE A 88 2.82 -8.84 -1.52
N GLU A 89 3.57 -9.71 -2.22
CA GLU A 89 3.43 -11.17 -2.17
C GLU A 89 3.80 -11.76 -0.81
N SER A 90 4.58 -11.04 0.02
CA SER A 90 5.00 -11.51 1.35
C SER A 90 3.91 -11.35 2.41
N LEU A 91 2.82 -10.64 2.11
CA LEU A 91 1.74 -10.33 3.05
C LEU A 91 0.77 -11.50 3.23
N ARG A 92 1.22 -12.56 3.92
CA ARG A 92 0.46 -13.80 4.08
C ARG A 92 -0.84 -13.68 4.88
N SER A 93 -1.04 -12.60 5.64
CA SER A 93 -2.29 -12.31 6.35
C SER A 93 -3.34 -11.60 5.49
N LEU A 94 -2.98 -11.17 4.27
CA LEU A 94 -3.85 -10.38 3.40
C LEU A 94 -5.03 -11.20 2.88
N LYS A 95 -6.24 -10.68 3.10
CA LYS A 95 -7.51 -11.29 2.66
C LYS A 95 -8.16 -10.50 1.53
N LYS A 96 -7.94 -9.18 1.51
CA LYS A 96 -8.56 -8.26 0.54
C LYS A 96 -7.51 -7.37 -0.12
N LEU A 97 -7.50 -7.36 -1.45
CA LEU A 97 -6.63 -6.50 -2.24
C LEU A 97 -7.40 -5.83 -3.36
N TRP A 98 -7.56 -4.50 -3.26
CA TRP A 98 -8.28 -3.71 -4.26
C TRP A 98 -7.34 -2.68 -4.89
N GLN A 99 -7.14 -2.78 -6.19
CA GLN A 99 -6.24 -1.95 -7.01
C GLN A 99 -7.08 -1.28 -8.10
N LEU A 100 -7.70 -0.14 -7.79
CA LEU A 100 -8.74 0.47 -8.64
C LEU A 100 -8.28 1.81 -9.21
N HIS A 101 -8.52 2.02 -10.51
CA HIS A 101 -8.18 3.27 -11.21
C HIS A 101 -6.69 3.65 -11.07
N LEU A 102 -5.80 2.70 -11.29
CA LEU A 102 -4.36 2.91 -11.29
C LEU A 102 -3.85 3.31 -12.68
N HIS A 103 -2.54 3.42 -12.86
CA HIS A 103 -1.96 3.65 -14.19
C HIS A 103 -2.37 2.52 -15.16
N GLN A 104 -2.56 2.85 -16.44
CA GLN A 104 -3.02 1.89 -17.47
C GLN A 104 -2.12 0.65 -17.57
N ASP A 105 -0.80 0.83 -17.41
CA ASP A 105 0.17 -0.27 -17.47
C ASP A 105 0.16 -1.18 -16.23
N PHE A 106 -0.52 -0.80 -15.15
CA PHE A 106 -0.53 -1.58 -13.91
C PHE A 106 -1.07 -3.00 -14.16
N LYS A 107 -2.16 -3.14 -14.93
CA LYS A 107 -2.74 -4.44 -15.24
C LYS A 107 -1.80 -5.30 -16.10
N VAL A 108 -1.07 -4.67 -17.01
CA VAL A 108 -0.05 -5.35 -17.84
C VAL A 108 1.06 -5.89 -16.94
N GLN A 109 1.59 -5.05 -16.04
CA GLN A 109 2.60 -5.47 -15.06
C GLN A 109 2.07 -6.55 -14.11
N TRP A 110 0.81 -6.47 -13.68
CA TRP A 110 0.18 -7.50 -12.86
C TRP A 110 0.18 -8.86 -13.55
N HIS A 111 -0.23 -8.90 -14.82
CA HIS A 111 -0.27 -10.13 -15.61
C HIS A 111 1.14 -10.68 -15.90
N MET A 112 2.06 -9.83 -16.39
CA MET A 112 3.43 -10.22 -16.71
C MET A 112 4.18 -10.82 -15.51
N ASN A 113 3.88 -10.35 -14.30
CA ASN A 113 4.51 -10.85 -13.08
C ASN A 113 3.85 -12.13 -12.51
N GLY A 114 2.85 -12.71 -13.19
CA GLY A 114 2.15 -13.92 -12.75
C GLY A 114 1.36 -13.74 -11.45
N MET A 115 0.90 -12.51 -11.18
CA MET A 115 0.39 -12.14 -9.86
C MET A 115 -0.90 -12.85 -9.47
N LEU A 116 -1.70 -13.30 -10.45
CA LEU A 116 -2.91 -14.06 -10.17
C LEU A 116 -2.60 -15.36 -9.40
N GLU A 117 -1.58 -16.11 -9.85
CA GLU A 117 -1.14 -17.35 -9.21
C GLU A 117 -0.48 -17.08 -7.86
N LYS A 118 0.40 -16.08 -7.82
CA LYS A 118 1.12 -15.69 -6.59
C LYS A 118 0.19 -15.20 -5.48
N MET A 119 -0.94 -14.62 -5.83
CA MET A 119 -1.91 -14.03 -4.91
C MET A 119 -3.17 -14.90 -4.73
N GLN A 120 -3.14 -16.18 -5.15
CA GLN A 120 -4.28 -17.10 -5.02
C GLN A 120 -4.80 -17.29 -3.57
N TYR A 121 -3.97 -16.96 -2.58
CA TYR A 121 -4.34 -17.02 -1.16
C TYR A 121 -5.24 -15.84 -0.72
N VAL A 122 -5.35 -14.78 -1.52
CA VAL A 122 -6.15 -13.59 -1.23
C VAL A 122 -7.60 -13.85 -1.65
N SER A 123 -8.52 -13.87 -0.69
CA SER A 123 -9.93 -14.23 -0.92
C SER A 123 -10.71 -13.21 -1.75
N GLU A 124 -10.40 -11.92 -1.62
CA GLU A 124 -11.06 -10.83 -2.36
C GLU A 124 -10.03 -10.03 -3.14
N LEU A 125 -9.87 -10.33 -4.43
CA LEU A 125 -8.88 -9.72 -5.31
C LEU A 125 -9.58 -8.93 -6.42
N HIS A 126 -9.35 -7.62 -6.45
CA HIS A 126 -9.85 -6.72 -7.49
C HIS A 126 -8.70 -5.92 -8.11
N ILE A 127 -8.48 -6.11 -9.41
CA ILE A 127 -7.39 -5.50 -10.19
C ILE A 127 -7.95 -4.71 -11.37
#